data_AF-A0A7V3X5Q4-F1
#
_entry.id   AF-A0A7V3X5Q4-F1
#
_cell.length_a   1.000
_cell.length_b   1.000
_cell.length_c   1.000
_cell.angle_alpha   90.00
_cell.angle_beta   90.00
_cell.angle_gamma   90.00
#
_symmetry.space_group_name_H-M   'P 1'
#
loop_
_entity.id
_entity.type
_entity.pdbx_description
1 polymer ?
#
loop_
_entity_poly.entity_id
_entity_poly.type
_entity_poly.pdbx_seq_one_letter_code
_entity_poly.pdbx_strand_id
1 'polypeptide(L)'
;MKVFEFLFNPQGREDLIFESFSFQPKEVFEKKLGHLFVVGMLKNALPQDLNFLKEVSQEIKNNFYKINFSKTKIALKESLKKTNKFLEEKVKSGKVNWLGNFSCAVLAIKDFSIYFTKTGQIKIILLRGKRILDITKKLKLEETEPYPLKFFGTILTSNLSPGDFILILTKEVFEFFQSENVFEELKKCPLLEEKKLIEILEKKQKEMTGLYGIALGILLAKTEKEYLAKTFSLNEKKEFSFKEVFEPISSFFKNFFEKQTLSLIERIRISQPPVSLESVKRRKRNNFLILILFVLLLVGFFFVKNVERKRYLGYEKTLNEIEQKITSLKDESELNKYLKSALQDVSQLLNSPVPKTIKNRSLSLKETITQKLEKINKIQKIETPKIFLDLSNRNLTPEKIFFFKDNVLILDSQKNLFRVNEKKDLEEIKTAQKINLISNFKNEGFLIFSLPNSISILKDEKIEISEIQPPYFPFSFDEMETFENNVYFLDKKEGEIIQYAKKESGWSNPKSWLKSEKPKGAKSFSIDGGIWVLTNNNEIWQYYRGELKQKIKLDIFPEVKDLLKIIVKPNFSFLYLLAPDRVIVLDKKGSLVSQFYFDEFKNLKDFAISENEKMVYLLRDSFIYQIENNLK
;
A
#
# COMPACT_ATOMS: atom_id res chain seq x y z
N MET A 1 3.13 16.30 16.19
CA MET A 1 1.81 16.36 15.53
C MET A 1 0.84 17.05 16.48
N LYS A 2 0.00 17.97 15.99
CA LYS A 2 -1.10 18.58 16.76
C LYS A 2 -2.45 18.14 16.17
N VAL A 3 -3.48 18.04 17.00
CA VAL A 3 -4.82 17.56 16.63
C VAL A 3 -5.84 18.54 17.21
N PHE A 4 -6.83 18.93 16.43
CA PHE A 4 -7.84 19.94 16.77
C PHE A 4 -9.22 19.41 16.38
N GLU A 5 -10.20 19.51 17.28
CA GLU A 5 -11.57 19.02 17.07
C GLU A 5 -12.55 20.20 17.12
N PHE A 6 -13.44 20.28 16.13
CA PHE A 6 -14.51 21.28 16.05
C PHE A 6 -15.85 20.56 15.90
N LEU A 7 -16.75 20.78 16.85
CA LEU A 7 -18.11 20.24 16.86
C LEU A 7 -19.10 21.36 16.51
N PHE A 8 -19.90 21.15 15.48
CA PHE A 8 -20.91 22.10 15.01
C PHE A 8 -22.28 21.65 15.53
N ASN A 9 -22.85 22.44 16.45
CA ASN A 9 -24.15 22.22 17.11
C ASN A 9 -24.37 20.79 17.68
N PRO A 10 -23.46 20.26 18.53
CA PRO A 10 -23.50 18.87 19.01
C PRO A 10 -24.72 18.49 19.85
N GLN A 11 -25.46 19.46 20.40
CA GLN A 11 -26.64 19.23 21.25
C GLN A 11 -27.96 19.63 20.58
N GLY A 12 -27.94 20.11 19.34
CA GLY A 12 -29.16 20.63 18.67
C GLY A 12 -30.06 19.57 18.02
N ARG A 13 -29.65 18.29 18.05
CA ARG A 13 -30.41 17.14 17.52
C ARG A 13 -30.09 15.87 18.31
N GLU A 14 -31.10 15.24 18.88
CA GLU A 14 -30.95 13.98 19.63
C GLU A 14 -30.80 12.75 18.71
N ASP A 15 -31.27 12.84 17.46
CA ASP A 15 -31.20 11.79 16.45
C ASP A 15 -29.86 11.75 15.68
N LEU A 16 -28.91 12.63 16.02
CA LEU A 16 -27.66 12.81 15.28
C LEU A 16 -26.46 12.76 16.21
N ILE A 17 -25.67 11.69 16.10
CA ILE A 17 -24.44 11.50 16.88
C ILE A 17 -23.24 11.72 15.96
N PHE A 18 -22.23 12.45 16.41
CA PHE A 18 -20.92 12.51 15.76
C PHE A 18 -19.82 12.67 16.80
N GLU A 19 -18.74 11.90 16.62
CA GLU A 19 -17.63 11.82 17.57
C GLU A 19 -16.32 11.63 16.80
N SER A 20 -15.21 12.18 17.32
CA SER A 20 -13.87 11.75 16.93
C SER A 20 -13.14 11.04 18.07
N PHE A 21 -12.20 10.17 17.68
CA PHE A 21 -11.34 9.45 18.58
C PHE A 21 -9.90 9.59 18.09
N SER A 22 -9.03 10.08 18.97
CA SER A 22 -7.59 10.22 18.74
C SER A 22 -6.86 9.25 19.67
N PHE A 23 -6.43 8.11 19.12
CA PHE A 23 -5.68 7.11 19.85
C PHE A 23 -4.19 7.31 19.61
N GLN A 24 -3.47 7.63 20.68
CA GLN A 24 -2.01 7.78 20.67
C GLN A 24 -1.35 6.48 21.13
N PRO A 25 -0.26 6.04 20.47
CA PRO A 25 0.46 4.83 20.85
C PRO A 25 1.20 5.04 22.17
N LYS A 26 0.89 4.21 23.16
CA LYS A 26 1.53 4.18 24.48
C LYS A 26 2.69 3.20 24.48
N GLU A 27 2.42 1.96 24.07
CA GLU A 27 3.38 0.85 24.16
C GLU A 27 4.41 0.85 23.02
N VAL A 28 5.54 0.16 23.24
CA VAL A 28 6.64 0.07 22.27
C VAL A 28 6.18 -0.55 20.93
N PHE A 29 5.27 -1.53 20.96
CA PHE A 29 4.70 -2.11 19.75
C PHE A 29 3.69 -1.17 19.07
N GLU A 30 2.86 -0.44 19.84
CA GLU A 30 1.93 0.55 19.30
C GLU A 30 2.67 1.68 18.58
N LYS A 31 3.82 2.11 19.10
CA LYS A 31 4.69 3.14 18.49
C LYS A 31 5.22 2.74 17.11
N LYS A 32 5.31 1.43 16.80
CA LYS A 32 5.62 0.93 15.45
C LYS A 32 4.47 1.12 14.47
N LEU A 33 3.23 1.13 14.96
CA LEU A 33 2.01 1.28 14.15
C LEU A 33 1.59 2.74 13.97
N GLY A 34 1.91 3.61 14.93
CA GLY A 34 1.64 5.06 14.87
C GLY A 34 0.33 5.47 15.52
N HIS A 35 -0.16 6.66 15.19
CA HIS A 35 -1.41 7.20 15.72
C HIS A 35 -2.61 6.73 14.91
N LEU A 36 -3.72 6.44 15.58
CA LEU A 36 -4.97 6.00 14.96
C LEU A 36 -6.09 7.01 15.24
N PHE A 37 -6.81 7.37 14.20
CA PHE A 37 -7.92 8.31 14.22
C PHE A 37 -9.18 7.66 13.67
N VAL A 38 -10.30 7.85 14.36
CA VAL A 38 -11.63 7.43 13.92
C VAL A 38 -12.54 8.65 14.02
N VAL A 39 -13.21 9.02 12.94
CA VAL A 39 -14.21 10.11 12.92
C VAL A 39 -15.51 9.52 12.43
N GLY A 40 -16.56 9.58 13.24
CA GLY A 40 -17.84 8.93 12.98
C GLY A 40 -19.01 9.91 13.01
N MET A 41 -20.07 9.56 12.27
CA MET A 41 -21.37 10.20 12.31
C MET A 41 -22.45 9.14 12.10
N LEU A 42 -23.52 9.19 12.88
CA LEU A 42 -24.70 8.34 12.79
C LEU A 42 -25.94 9.23 12.80
N LYS A 43 -26.72 9.16 11.71
CA LYS A 43 -28.02 9.85 11.59
C LYS A 43 -29.16 8.95 12.07
N ASN A 44 -30.33 9.52 12.38
CA ASN A 44 -31.52 8.79 12.81
C ASN A 44 -31.23 7.80 13.97
N ALA A 45 -30.34 8.17 14.88
CA ALA A 45 -29.91 7.33 15.99
C ALA A 45 -31.03 7.17 17.02
N LEU A 46 -31.21 5.95 17.54
CA LEU A 46 -32.09 5.72 18.70
C LEU A 46 -31.28 5.80 20.01
N PRO A 47 -31.92 5.93 21.18
CA PRO A 47 -31.23 5.96 22.49
C PRO A 47 -30.32 4.74 22.74
N GLN A 48 -30.64 3.57 22.17
CA GLN A 48 -29.82 2.36 22.23
C GLN A 48 -28.52 2.44 21.39
N ASP A 49 -28.49 3.33 20.40
CA ASP A 49 -27.36 3.50 19.46
C ASP A 49 -26.37 4.59 19.92
N LEU A 50 -26.60 5.24 21.06
CA LEU A 50 -25.74 6.31 21.61
C LEU A 50 -24.26 5.90 21.74
N ASN A 51 -23.99 4.65 22.12
CA ASN A 51 -22.61 4.13 22.23
C ASN A 51 -22.05 3.57 20.90
N PHE A 52 -22.80 3.58 19.80
CA PHE A 52 -22.43 2.87 18.57
C PHE A 52 -21.07 3.31 18.00
N LEU A 53 -20.81 4.63 17.92
CA LEU A 53 -19.54 5.15 17.41
C LEU A 53 -18.36 4.77 18.30
N LYS A 54 -18.55 4.79 19.62
CA LYS A 54 -17.58 4.39 20.64
C LYS A 54 -17.28 2.89 20.61
N GLU A 55 -18.29 2.04 20.43
CA GLU A 55 -18.09 0.59 20.25
C GLU A 55 -17.27 0.29 18.99
N VAL A 56 -17.62 0.91 17.86
CA VAL A 56 -16.88 0.75 16.59
C VAL A 56 -15.45 1.28 16.74
N SER A 57 -15.22 2.42 17.40
CA SER A 57 -13.88 2.97 17.58
C SER A 57 -13.00 2.12 18.51
N GLN A 58 -13.58 1.51 19.56
CA GLN A 58 -12.85 0.55 20.38
C GLN A 58 -12.55 -0.75 19.62
N GLU A 59 -13.47 -1.29 18.83
CA GLU A 59 -13.21 -2.49 18.03
C GLU A 59 -12.07 -2.26 17.01
N ILE A 60 -12.06 -1.10 16.34
CA ILE A 60 -10.97 -0.70 15.45
C ILE A 60 -9.65 -0.59 16.23
N LYS A 61 -9.64 0.16 17.34
CA LYS A 61 -8.44 0.38 18.18
C LYS A 61 -7.86 -0.92 18.73
N ASN A 62 -8.70 -1.75 19.35
CA ASN A 62 -8.29 -2.99 20.02
C ASN A 62 -7.77 -4.04 19.04
N ASN A 63 -8.21 -4.02 17.77
CA ASN A 63 -7.62 -4.87 16.73
C ASN A 63 -6.41 -4.23 16.05
N PHE A 64 -6.35 -2.91 15.92
CA PHE A 64 -5.21 -2.22 15.32
C PHE A 64 -3.96 -2.36 16.20
N TYR A 65 -4.08 -2.05 17.49
CA TYR A 65 -2.99 -2.12 18.46
C TYR A 65 -2.81 -3.54 19.06
N LYS A 66 -2.79 -4.57 18.22
CA LYS A 66 -2.37 -5.93 18.65
C LYS A 66 -0.85 -6.09 18.50
N ILE A 67 -0.23 -6.70 19.50
CA ILE A 67 1.22 -6.92 19.61
C ILE A 67 1.81 -7.57 18.35
N ASN A 68 1.04 -8.44 17.69
CA ASN A 68 1.47 -9.26 16.56
C ASN A 68 1.69 -8.48 15.24
N PHE A 69 1.46 -7.15 15.21
CA PHE A 69 1.64 -6.35 14.00
C PHE A 69 2.92 -5.50 14.01
N SER A 70 3.72 -5.63 12.94
CA SER A 70 4.94 -4.85 12.70
C SER A 70 4.77 -3.70 11.69
N LYS A 71 3.66 -3.64 10.95
CA LYS A 71 3.42 -2.66 9.87
C LYS A 71 2.02 -2.06 9.96
N THR A 72 1.92 -0.73 10.02
CA THR A 72 0.67 0.06 10.11
C THR A 72 -0.41 -0.38 9.13
N LYS A 73 -0.06 -0.58 7.85
CA LYS A 73 -1.03 -0.98 6.81
C LYS A 73 -1.64 -2.36 7.04
N ILE A 74 -0.88 -3.30 7.63
CA ILE A 74 -1.35 -4.65 7.92
C ILE A 74 -2.27 -4.63 9.14
N ALA A 75 -1.85 -3.95 10.22
CA ALA A 75 -2.68 -3.71 11.40
C ALA A 75 -4.02 -3.08 11.04
N LEU A 76 -4.02 -2.03 10.20
CA LEU A 76 -5.23 -1.36 9.75
C LEU A 76 -6.12 -2.29 8.89
N LYS A 77 -5.53 -3.09 7.99
CA LYS A 77 -6.29 -4.05 7.16
C LYS A 77 -6.99 -5.11 8.00
N GLU A 78 -6.28 -5.76 8.91
CA GLU A 78 -6.88 -6.81 9.74
C GLU A 78 -7.85 -6.23 10.78
N SER A 79 -7.58 -5.04 11.33
CA SER A 79 -8.52 -4.30 12.18
C SER A 79 -9.84 -4.02 11.47
N LEU A 80 -9.79 -3.49 10.24
CA LEU A 80 -11.01 -3.21 9.47
C LEU A 80 -11.72 -4.49 9.01
N LYS A 81 -11.01 -5.59 8.76
CA LYS A 81 -11.60 -6.90 8.49
C LYS A 81 -12.38 -7.44 9.70
N LYS A 82 -11.82 -7.31 10.91
CA LYS A 82 -12.51 -7.66 12.17
C LYS A 82 -13.69 -6.73 12.44
N THR A 83 -13.53 -5.43 12.22
CA THR A 83 -14.59 -4.42 12.37
C THR A 83 -15.76 -4.68 11.41
N ASN A 84 -15.49 -5.03 10.14
CA ASN A 84 -16.54 -5.43 9.19
C ASN A 84 -17.31 -6.66 9.70
N LYS A 85 -16.64 -7.68 10.25
CA LYS A 85 -17.30 -8.86 10.84
C LYS A 85 -18.16 -8.50 12.06
N PHE A 86 -17.66 -7.64 12.95
CA PHE A 86 -18.42 -7.12 14.10
C PHE A 86 -19.69 -6.37 13.67
N LEU A 87 -19.60 -5.54 12.62
CA LEU A 87 -20.75 -4.86 12.03
C LEU A 87 -21.73 -5.84 11.36
N GLU A 88 -21.22 -6.87 10.68
CA GLU A 88 -22.04 -7.94 10.09
C GLU A 88 -22.79 -8.77 11.15
N GLU A 89 -22.16 -9.03 12.30
CA GLU A 89 -22.78 -9.69 13.47
C GLU A 89 -23.87 -8.81 14.11
N LYS A 90 -23.72 -7.48 14.11
CA LYS A 90 -24.80 -6.55 14.48
C LYS A 90 -26.00 -6.64 13.53
N VAL A 91 -25.77 -6.72 12.22
CA VAL A 91 -26.86 -6.92 11.24
C VAL A 91 -27.56 -8.26 11.49
N LYS A 92 -26.80 -9.34 11.69
CA LYS A 92 -27.34 -10.69 11.97
C LYS A 92 -28.11 -10.79 13.28
N SER A 93 -27.79 -9.98 14.29
CA SER A 93 -28.55 -9.87 15.54
C SER A 93 -29.75 -8.90 15.48
N GLY A 94 -30.17 -8.50 14.27
CA GLY A 94 -31.33 -7.62 14.06
C GLY A 94 -31.09 -6.14 14.35
N LYS A 95 -29.89 -5.74 14.79
CA LYS A 95 -29.53 -4.33 15.03
C LYS A 95 -29.15 -3.67 13.71
N VAL A 96 -30.17 -3.23 12.95
CA VAL A 96 -30.00 -2.69 11.58
C VAL A 96 -30.19 -1.19 11.43
N ASN A 97 -30.63 -0.45 12.46
CA ASN A 97 -31.00 0.97 12.35
C ASN A 97 -29.87 1.90 11.86
N TRP A 98 -28.62 1.54 12.13
CA TRP A 98 -27.44 2.28 11.68
C TRP A 98 -27.08 2.04 10.21
N LEU A 99 -27.67 1.02 9.56
CA LEU A 99 -27.40 0.68 8.17
C LEU A 99 -27.88 1.81 7.24
N GLY A 100 -26.99 2.29 6.37
CA GLY A 100 -27.25 3.45 5.50
C GLY A 100 -27.13 4.82 6.20
N ASN A 101 -27.32 4.87 7.53
CA ASN A 101 -27.19 6.09 8.34
C ASN A 101 -25.77 6.34 8.87
N PHE A 102 -24.95 5.28 8.96
CA PHE A 102 -23.58 5.35 9.46
C PHE A 102 -22.58 5.89 8.42
N SER A 103 -21.75 6.84 8.84
CA SER A 103 -20.60 7.35 8.10
C SER A 103 -19.37 7.37 9.01
N CYS A 104 -18.22 6.88 8.53
CA CYS A 104 -17.01 6.85 9.34
C CYS A 104 -15.74 6.93 8.47
N ALA A 105 -14.76 7.73 8.89
CA ALA A 105 -13.41 7.71 8.36
C ALA A 105 -12.45 7.12 9.41
N VAL A 106 -11.52 6.29 8.94
CA VAL A 106 -10.48 5.68 9.78
C VAL A 106 -9.13 5.97 9.14
N LEU A 107 -8.20 6.54 9.93
CA LEU A 107 -6.89 6.96 9.47
C LEU A 107 -5.81 6.52 10.45
N ALA A 108 -4.71 5.96 9.96
CA ALA A 108 -3.51 5.72 10.74
C ALA A 108 -2.36 6.58 10.18
N ILE A 109 -1.60 7.24 11.04
CA ILE A 109 -0.47 8.11 10.68
C ILE A 109 0.78 7.63 11.40
N LYS A 110 1.81 7.30 10.61
CA LYS A 110 3.14 6.85 11.08
C LYS A 110 4.21 7.41 10.15
N ASP A 111 5.23 8.07 10.70
CA ASP A 111 6.43 8.54 10.00
C ASP A 111 6.12 9.28 8.68
N PHE A 112 5.27 10.30 8.77
CA PHE A 112 4.75 11.07 7.62
C PHE A 112 4.08 10.22 6.51
N SER A 113 3.58 9.03 6.84
CA SER A 113 2.72 8.22 5.96
C SER A 113 1.31 8.16 6.53
N ILE A 114 0.30 8.43 5.70
CA ILE A 114 -1.12 8.28 6.06
C ILE A 114 -1.71 7.06 5.36
N TYR A 115 -2.40 6.23 6.14
CA TYR A 115 -3.18 5.08 5.69
C TYR A 115 -4.63 5.35 6.05
N PHE A 116 -5.55 5.35 5.09
CA PHE A 116 -6.93 5.73 5.40
C PHE A 116 -7.96 4.98 4.56
N THR A 117 -9.17 4.89 5.13
CA THR A 117 -10.38 4.44 4.45
C THR A 117 -11.58 5.24 4.96
N LYS A 118 -12.74 5.07 4.32
CA LYS A 118 -14.01 5.58 4.84
C LYS A 118 -15.19 4.71 4.43
N THR A 119 -16.28 4.86 5.15
CA THR A 119 -17.64 4.48 4.76
C THR A 119 -18.57 5.69 4.87
N GLY A 120 -19.67 5.70 4.11
CA GLY A 120 -20.63 6.81 4.08
C GLY A 120 -20.07 8.18 3.63
N GLN A 121 -20.67 9.25 4.15
CA GLN A 121 -20.58 10.63 3.65
C GLN A 121 -19.61 11.51 4.48
N ILE A 122 -18.34 11.07 4.57
CA ILE A 122 -17.24 11.86 5.16
C ILE A 122 -16.21 12.21 4.08
N LYS A 123 -15.56 13.37 4.24
CA LYS A 123 -14.47 13.89 3.41
C LYS A 123 -13.17 13.94 4.20
N ILE A 124 -12.07 13.74 3.50
CA ILE A 124 -10.70 13.88 4.02
C ILE A 124 -9.97 14.77 3.01
N ILE A 125 -9.55 15.93 3.49
CA ILE A 125 -8.98 17.01 2.70
C ILE A 125 -7.54 17.21 3.15
N LEU A 126 -6.60 17.16 2.22
CA LEU A 126 -5.20 17.48 2.44
C LEU A 126 -4.91 18.90 1.94
N LEU A 127 -4.50 19.78 2.85
CA LEU A 127 -3.95 21.09 2.55
C LEU A 127 -2.42 20.99 2.55
N ARG A 128 -1.80 21.26 1.40
CA ARG A 128 -0.35 21.23 1.19
C ARG A 128 0.08 22.54 0.52
N GLY A 129 0.62 23.46 1.31
CA GLY A 129 0.82 24.85 0.88
C GLY A 129 -0.48 25.45 0.34
N LYS A 130 -0.44 26.03 -0.86
CA LYS A 130 -1.63 26.63 -1.51
C LYS A 130 -2.57 25.62 -2.21
N ARG A 131 -2.31 24.30 -2.10
CA ARG A 131 -3.12 23.25 -2.74
C ARG A 131 -4.07 22.60 -1.74
N ILE A 132 -5.31 22.39 -2.17
CA ILE A 132 -6.35 21.68 -1.42
C ILE A 132 -6.78 20.46 -2.23
N LEU A 133 -6.71 19.28 -1.62
CA LEU A 133 -6.91 17.99 -2.28
C LEU A 133 -7.91 17.15 -1.49
N ASP A 134 -9.08 16.87 -2.07
CA ASP A 134 -9.98 15.83 -1.56
C ASP A 134 -9.38 14.45 -1.89
N ILE A 135 -8.70 13.86 -0.91
CA ILE A 135 -8.02 12.57 -1.07
C ILE A 135 -9.00 11.39 -1.00
N THR A 136 -10.27 11.63 -0.67
CA THR A 136 -11.33 10.60 -0.72
C THR A 136 -11.87 10.33 -2.11
N LYS A 137 -11.64 11.21 -3.11
CA LYS A 137 -12.10 10.99 -4.51
C LYS A 137 -11.59 9.70 -5.14
N LYS A 138 -10.48 9.14 -4.62
CA LYS A 138 -9.90 7.86 -5.07
C LYS A 138 -10.53 6.63 -4.39
N LEU A 139 -11.26 6.81 -3.29
CA LEU A 139 -12.08 5.77 -2.65
C LEU A 139 -13.42 5.70 -3.40
N LYS A 140 -13.47 4.95 -4.50
CA LYS A 140 -14.75 4.53 -5.10
C LYS A 140 -15.51 3.69 -4.06
N LEU A 141 -16.81 3.91 -3.94
CA LEU A 141 -17.69 2.94 -3.30
C LEU A 141 -17.66 1.69 -4.18
N GLU A 142 -17.21 0.57 -3.62
CA GLU A 142 -17.42 -0.75 -4.22
C GLU A 142 -18.92 -1.01 -4.12
N GLU A 143 -19.64 -1.05 -5.25
CA GLU A 143 -21.03 -1.53 -5.29
C GLU A 143 -21.03 -2.94 -4.71
N THR A 144 -21.62 -3.11 -3.53
CA THR A 144 -21.46 -4.33 -2.75
C THR A 144 -22.08 -5.53 -3.44
N GLU A 145 -21.31 -6.61 -3.54
CA GLU A 145 -21.87 -7.95 -3.70
C GLU A 145 -22.90 -8.21 -2.59
N PRO A 146 -23.95 -9.02 -2.85
CA PRO A 146 -25.03 -9.22 -1.87
C PRO A 146 -24.56 -9.82 -0.54
N TYR A 147 -23.38 -10.46 -0.51
CA TYR A 147 -22.73 -10.95 0.70
C TYR A 147 -21.22 -11.17 0.44
N PRO A 148 -20.31 -10.90 1.40
CA PRO A 148 -20.55 -10.33 2.72
C PRO A 148 -20.66 -8.80 2.71
N LEU A 149 -21.42 -8.25 3.66
CA LEU A 149 -21.59 -6.80 3.86
C LEU A 149 -20.26 -6.13 4.24
N LYS A 150 -19.69 -5.34 3.32
CA LYS A 150 -18.36 -4.75 3.45
C LYS A 150 -18.43 -3.23 3.66
N PHE A 151 -18.43 -2.80 4.91
CA PHE A 151 -18.56 -1.38 5.27
C PHE A 151 -17.29 -0.57 4.99
N PHE A 152 -16.14 -1.09 5.40
CA PHE A 152 -14.82 -0.53 5.09
C PHE A 152 -14.19 -1.28 3.92
N GLY A 153 -13.98 -0.56 2.81
CA GLY A 153 -13.48 -1.09 1.55
C GLY A 153 -11.95 -1.02 1.43
N THR A 154 -11.49 -0.47 0.32
CA THR A 154 -10.06 -0.26 0.04
C THR A 154 -9.41 0.72 1.04
N ILE A 155 -8.14 0.45 1.40
CA ILE A 155 -7.27 1.35 2.18
C ILE A 155 -6.31 2.05 1.23
N LEU A 156 -6.36 3.38 1.18
CA LEU A 156 -5.38 4.20 0.47
C LEU A 156 -4.17 4.50 1.34
N THR A 157 -3.05 4.80 0.68
CA THR A 157 -1.79 5.19 1.32
C THR A 157 -1.25 6.41 0.60
N SER A 158 -0.77 7.41 1.35
CA SER A 158 -0.12 8.60 0.80
C SER A 158 1.00 9.05 1.71
N ASN A 159 2.02 9.68 1.11
CA ASN A 159 3.09 10.34 1.85
C ASN A 159 2.68 11.78 2.17
N LEU A 160 3.08 12.23 3.34
CA LEU A 160 2.88 13.54 3.92
C LEU A 160 4.20 14.30 3.99
N SER A 161 4.13 15.60 4.23
CA SER A 161 5.28 16.47 4.45
C SER A 161 5.11 17.28 5.73
N PRO A 162 6.20 17.72 6.38
CA PRO A 162 6.12 18.75 7.41
C PRO A 162 5.35 19.97 6.91
N GLY A 163 4.41 20.47 7.71
CA GLY A 163 3.51 21.57 7.35
C GLY A 163 2.22 21.14 6.62
N ASP A 164 2.05 19.86 6.26
CA ASP A 164 0.76 19.36 5.78
C ASP A 164 -0.31 19.46 6.89
N PHE A 165 -1.50 19.89 6.50
CA PHE A 165 -2.68 19.93 7.36
C PHE A 165 -3.79 19.07 6.76
N ILE A 166 -4.29 18.12 7.55
CA ILE A 166 -5.35 17.19 7.14
C ILE A 166 -6.64 17.62 7.85
N LEU A 167 -7.72 17.83 7.11
CA LEU A 167 -9.07 18.06 7.64
C LEU A 167 -9.98 16.88 7.30
N ILE A 168 -10.60 16.29 8.31
CA ILE A 168 -11.63 15.25 8.16
C ILE A 168 -12.96 15.90 8.51
N LEU A 169 -13.93 15.86 7.58
CA LEU A 169 -15.14 16.67 7.62
C LEU A 169 -16.37 15.81 7.33
N THR A 170 -17.46 15.96 8.08
CA THR A 170 -18.77 15.47 7.63
C THR A 170 -19.21 16.22 6.36
N LYS A 171 -20.10 15.62 5.57
CA LYS A 171 -20.54 16.22 4.29
C LYS A 171 -21.05 17.65 4.44
N GLU A 172 -21.93 17.91 5.40
CA GLU A 172 -22.52 19.24 5.62
C GLU A 172 -21.45 20.28 5.98
N VAL A 173 -20.50 19.93 6.85
CA VAL A 173 -19.37 20.80 7.21
C VAL A 173 -18.43 21.02 6.02
N PHE A 174 -18.18 19.99 5.19
CA PHE A 174 -17.42 20.16 3.95
C PHE A 174 -18.12 21.10 2.95
N GLU A 175 -19.44 20.98 2.80
CA GLU A 175 -20.25 21.83 1.92
C GLU A 175 -20.24 23.28 2.42
N PHE A 176 -20.36 23.52 3.72
CA PHE A 176 -20.18 24.84 4.35
C PHE A 176 -18.77 25.43 4.14
N PHE A 177 -17.71 24.63 4.34
CA PHE A 177 -16.33 25.08 4.08
C PHE A 177 -16.10 25.47 2.61
N GLN A 178 -16.90 24.92 1.70
CA GLN A 178 -16.87 25.21 0.27
C GLN A 178 -17.75 26.41 -0.12
N SER A 179 -18.97 26.55 0.43
CA SER A 179 -19.85 27.70 0.13
C SER A 179 -19.31 29.00 0.72
N GLU A 180 -18.86 28.96 1.98
CA GLU A 180 -18.37 30.14 2.69
C GLU A 180 -16.88 30.43 2.45
N ASN A 181 -16.27 29.79 1.44
CA ASN A 181 -14.88 30.01 1.03
C ASN A 181 -13.83 29.81 2.13
N VAL A 182 -14.15 29.08 3.21
CA VAL A 182 -13.22 28.77 4.32
C VAL A 182 -11.92 28.16 3.79
N PHE A 183 -12.01 27.27 2.79
CA PHE A 183 -10.86 26.71 2.10
C PHE A 183 -9.96 27.74 1.39
N GLU A 184 -10.52 28.79 0.79
CA GLU A 184 -9.74 29.86 0.14
C GLU A 184 -9.13 30.84 1.16
N GLU A 185 -9.75 31.01 2.32
CA GLU A 185 -9.15 31.75 3.44
C GLU A 185 -7.97 30.97 4.05
N LEU A 186 -8.11 29.67 4.29
CA LEU A 186 -7.02 28.82 4.78
C LEU A 186 -5.81 28.78 3.83
N LYS A 187 -6.00 28.81 2.51
CA LYS A 187 -4.91 28.93 1.51
C LYS A 187 -4.08 30.20 1.63
N LYS A 188 -4.65 31.28 2.20
CA LYS A 188 -3.96 32.57 2.37
C LYS A 188 -3.09 32.60 3.63
N CYS A 189 -3.32 31.70 4.58
CA CYS A 189 -2.50 31.59 5.79
C CYS A 189 -1.12 31.00 5.45
N PRO A 190 0.00 31.72 5.70
CA PRO A 190 1.35 31.18 5.44
C PRO A 190 1.74 30.08 6.43
N LEU A 191 1.15 30.11 7.63
CA LEU A 191 1.24 29.07 8.66
C LEU A 191 -0.20 28.66 9.04
N LEU A 192 -0.51 27.37 8.89
CA LEU A 192 -1.81 26.82 9.27
C LEU A 192 -1.80 26.44 10.75
N GLU A 193 -2.53 27.23 11.54
CA GLU A 193 -2.69 27.02 12.98
C GLU A 193 -4.18 26.98 13.37
N GLU A 194 -4.47 26.28 14.48
CA GLU A 194 -5.80 26.18 15.09
C GLU A 194 -6.47 27.55 15.28
N LYS A 195 -5.74 28.51 15.84
CA LYS A 195 -6.23 29.89 16.05
C LYS A 195 -6.73 30.54 14.76
N LYS A 196 -6.06 30.29 13.63
CA LYS A 196 -6.47 30.86 12.34
C LYS A 196 -7.73 30.20 11.78
N LEU A 197 -7.93 28.90 12.03
CA LEU A 197 -9.19 28.25 11.69
C LEU A 197 -10.34 28.77 12.58
N ILE A 198 -10.11 28.96 13.88
CA ILE A 198 -11.07 29.60 14.80
C ILE A 198 -11.43 31.02 14.31
N GLU A 199 -10.45 31.88 14.05
CA GLU A 199 -10.67 33.25 13.55
C GLU A 199 -11.47 33.32 12.23
N ILE A 200 -11.39 32.29 11.37
CA ILE A 200 -12.16 32.20 10.12
C ILE A 200 -13.59 31.73 10.39
N LEU A 201 -13.78 30.76 11.29
CA LEU A 201 -15.09 30.24 11.66
C LEU A 201 -15.91 31.24 12.49
N GLU A 202 -15.30 31.95 13.44
CA GLU A 202 -15.97 32.97 14.26
C GLU A 202 -16.58 34.11 13.41
N LYS A 203 -15.91 34.50 12.32
CA LYS A 203 -16.43 35.50 11.37
C LYS A 203 -17.68 35.04 10.60
N LYS A 204 -17.98 33.74 10.63
CA LYS A 204 -19.05 33.06 9.88
C LYS A 204 -20.06 32.40 10.83
N GLN A 205 -20.19 32.92 12.05
CA GLN A 205 -20.99 32.31 13.11
C GLN A 205 -22.49 32.29 12.80
N LYS A 206 -23.01 33.28 12.05
CA LYS A 206 -24.44 33.36 11.70
C LYS A 206 -24.83 32.24 10.73
N GLU A 207 -23.94 31.95 9.80
CA GLU A 207 -24.07 30.96 8.73
C GLU A 207 -23.96 29.52 9.27
N MET A 208 -23.38 29.31 10.46
CA MET A 208 -23.27 28.02 11.14
C MET A 208 -24.47 27.63 12.01
N THR A 209 -25.48 28.49 12.17
CA THR A 209 -26.63 28.25 13.08
C THR A 209 -27.44 26.99 12.76
N GLY A 210 -27.47 26.55 11.50
CA GLY A 210 -28.13 25.31 11.06
C GLY A 210 -27.17 24.15 10.75
N LEU A 211 -25.86 24.31 10.99
CA LEU A 211 -24.82 23.36 10.57
C LEU A 211 -24.59 22.28 11.63
N TYR A 212 -24.57 21.01 11.24
CA TYR A 212 -24.34 19.89 12.16
C TYR A 212 -23.18 19.00 11.71
N GLY A 213 -22.36 18.57 12.66
CA GLY A 213 -21.31 17.58 12.43
C GLY A 213 -19.96 17.98 13.01
N ILE A 214 -18.89 17.43 12.43
CA ILE A 214 -17.54 17.47 13.00
C ILE A 214 -16.48 17.81 11.96
N ALA A 215 -15.50 18.60 12.36
CA ALA A 215 -14.21 18.77 11.69
C ALA A 215 -13.06 18.34 12.61
N LEU A 216 -12.25 17.36 12.18
CA LEU A 216 -11.00 16.99 12.85
C LEU A 216 -9.81 17.48 12.01
N GLY A 217 -9.02 18.40 12.56
CA GLY A 217 -7.78 18.90 11.97
C GLY A 217 -6.55 18.21 12.54
N ILE A 218 -5.61 17.81 11.69
CA ILE A 218 -4.33 17.18 12.08
C ILE A 218 -3.19 17.93 11.41
N LEU A 219 -2.32 18.55 12.21
CA LEU A 219 -1.17 19.34 11.75
C LEU A 219 0.16 18.60 11.99
N LEU A 220 0.94 18.45 10.93
CA LEU A 220 2.19 17.69 10.92
C LEU A 220 3.41 18.60 11.06
N ALA A 221 3.70 19.03 12.28
CA ALA A 221 4.94 19.74 12.61
C ALA A 221 6.14 18.77 12.69
N LYS A 222 7.31 19.21 12.20
CA LYS A 222 8.61 18.56 12.44
C LYS A 222 9.04 18.94 13.87
N THR A 223 9.18 17.95 14.74
CA THR A 223 9.66 18.14 16.11
C THR A 223 11.18 18.08 16.16
N GLU A 224 11.79 19.13 16.70
CA GLU A 224 13.09 19.02 17.37
C GLU A 224 12.91 18.28 18.72
N LYS A 225 14.00 17.78 19.31
CA LYS A 225 14.04 16.52 20.11
C LYS A 225 13.26 16.48 21.45
N GLU A 226 13.05 15.25 21.90
CA GLU A 226 12.65 14.80 23.26
C GLU A 226 13.58 15.40 24.37
N TYR A 227 13.24 15.48 25.66
CA TYR A 227 12.43 14.64 26.56
C TYR A 227 11.74 15.48 27.65
N LEU A 228 10.63 14.99 28.23
CA LEU A 228 10.51 14.70 29.68
C LEU A 228 9.13 14.12 30.02
N ALA A 229 9.11 13.12 30.89
CA ALA A 229 7.87 12.54 31.38
C ALA A 229 7.23 13.44 32.44
N LYS A 230 6.03 13.93 32.16
CA LYS A 230 5.04 14.27 33.19
C LYS A 230 3.70 13.65 32.80
N THR A 231 3.26 12.68 33.60
CA THR A 231 1.85 12.30 33.68
C THR A 231 1.04 13.53 34.11
N PHE A 232 0.14 13.98 33.25
CA PHE A 232 -0.97 14.85 33.63
C PHE A 232 -2.28 14.26 33.12
N SER A 233 -3.30 14.37 33.96
CA SER A 233 -4.63 13.79 33.78
C SER A 233 -5.51 14.60 32.82
N LEU A 234 -6.68 14.04 32.53
CA LEU A 234 -7.79 14.68 31.82
C LEU A 234 -8.03 16.14 32.23
N ASN A 235 -8.18 17.00 31.21
CA ASN A 235 -9.11 18.13 31.06
C ASN A 235 -8.86 18.70 29.64
N GLU A 236 -9.80 19.30 28.91
CA GLU A 236 -11.17 19.73 29.20
C GLU A 236 -12.00 19.56 27.92
N LYS A 237 -13.26 19.12 28.01
CA LYS A 237 -14.19 19.23 26.88
C LYS A 237 -14.74 20.65 26.83
N LYS A 238 -14.58 21.37 25.73
CA LYS A 238 -15.37 22.57 25.43
C LYS A 238 -16.65 22.18 24.70
N GLU A 239 -17.68 21.85 25.47
CA GLU A 239 -19.03 21.68 24.93
C GLU A 239 -19.70 23.06 24.80
N PHE A 240 -20.10 23.45 23.58
CA PHE A 240 -21.04 24.55 23.38
C PHE A 240 -22.44 24.06 23.75
N SER A 241 -22.92 24.48 24.92
CA SER A 241 -24.27 24.21 25.44
C SER A 241 -25.08 25.50 25.46
N PHE A 242 -26.18 25.54 24.72
CA PHE A 242 -27.16 26.63 24.76
C PHE A 242 -28.32 26.27 25.71
N LYS A 243 -28.05 26.26 27.03
CA LYS A 243 -29.10 26.03 28.05
C LYS A 243 -29.27 27.12 29.12
N GLU A 244 -28.59 28.27 29.00
CA GLU A 244 -28.79 29.42 29.90
C GLU A 244 -29.03 30.76 29.17
N VAL A 245 -29.69 30.75 28.00
CA VAL A 245 -30.18 31.98 27.35
C VAL A 245 -31.54 31.79 26.66
N PHE A 246 -32.53 31.19 27.31
CA PHE A 246 -33.94 31.30 26.88
C PHE A 246 -34.93 31.17 28.05
N GLU A 247 -35.49 32.30 28.46
CA GLU A 247 -36.92 32.54 28.74
C GLU A 247 -37.08 34.05 29.09
N PRO A 248 -38.12 34.77 28.63
CA PRO A 248 -38.91 34.56 27.42
C PRO A 248 -38.94 35.80 26.49
N ILE A 249 -39.35 35.58 25.23
CA ILE A 249 -39.60 36.65 24.25
C ILE A 249 -41.02 37.20 24.47
N SER A 250 -41.15 38.44 24.98
CA SER A 250 -42.48 39.08 25.08
C SER A 250 -42.50 40.61 25.12
N SER A 251 -41.83 41.33 24.19
CA SER A 251 -42.03 42.79 24.03
C SER A 251 -41.56 43.47 22.73
N PHE A 252 -41.38 42.77 21.58
CA PHE A 252 -40.80 43.42 20.38
C PHE A 252 -41.42 43.11 19.00
N PHE A 253 -42.72 42.77 18.94
CA PHE A 253 -43.50 42.82 17.70
C PHE A 253 -44.91 43.38 17.92
N LYS A 254 -44.97 44.68 18.22
CA LYS A 254 -46.10 45.56 17.92
C LYS A 254 -45.55 46.95 17.60
N ASN A 255 -46.16 47.62 16.63
CA ASN A 255 -45.81 48.97 16.14
C ASN A 255 -44.55 49.05 15.25
N PHE A 256 -44.65 48.57 14.01
CA PHE A 256 -43.97 49.24 12.89
C PHE A 256 -44.74 49.09 11.56
N PHE A 257 -45.97 49.60 11.55
CA PHE A 257 -46.68 49.99 10.33
C PHE A 257 -47.41 51.30 10.59
N GLU A 258 -47.30 52.23 9.63
CA GLU A 258 -47.73 53.65 9.58
C GLU A 258 -46.55 54.63 9.72
N LYS A 259 -46.01 55.21 8.64
CA LYS A 259 -46.54 56.18 7.62
C LYS A 259 -46.32 57.64 8.04
N GLN A 260 -46.10 58.47 7.00
CA GLN A 260 -45.89 59.94 6.99
C GLN A 260 -44.46 60.39 7.36
N THR A 261 -43.84 61.38 6.69
CA THR A 261 -44.20 62.20 5.50
C THR A 261 -42.96 62.94 4.95
N LEU A 262 -42.89 63.18 3.62
CA LEU A 262 -42.41 64.40 2.89
C LEU A 262 -40.98 64.95 3.17
N SER A 263 -40.26 65.66 2.28
CA SER A 263 -40.34 65.94 0.82
C SER A 263 -39.06 66.71 0.37
N LEU A 264 -38.98 67.10 -0.93
CA LEU A 264 -37.91 67.92 -1.58
C LEU A 264 -36.61 67.13 -1.89
N ILE A 265 -35.95 67.22 -3.06
CA ILE A 265 -36.08 68.08 -4.26
C ILE A 265 -35.33 67.37 -5.45
N GLU A 266 -35.54 67.56 -6.77
CA GLU A 266 -36.56 68.28 -7.55
C GLU A 266 -37.01 67.45 -8.81
N ARG A 267 -36.28 67.47 -9.94
CA ARG A 267 -36.69 66.83 -11.23
C ARG A 267 -35.53 66.40 -12.15
N ILE A 268 -35.78 65.35 -12.94
CA ILE A 268 -35.65 65.40 -14.42
C ILE A 268 -36.89 64.71 -15.03
N ARG A 269 -37.56 65.37 -15.99
CA ARG A 269 -38.59 64.76 -16.86
C ARG A 269 -37.98 64.45 -18.23
N ILE A 270 -38.24 63.25 -18.75
CA ILE A 270 -38.36 63.03 -20.20
C ILE A 270 -39.65 62.22 -20.42
N SER A 271 -40.42 62.62 -21.43
CA SER A 271 -41.76 62.12 -21.75
C SER A 271 -41.74 60.77 -22.49
N GLN A 272 -42.76 59.95 -22.24
CA GLN A 272 -43.19 58.89 -23.15
C GLN A 272 -44.48 59.33 -23.86
N PRO A 273 -44.65 59.06 -25.17
CA PRO A 273 -45.96 59.09 -25.81
C PRO A 273 -46.75 57.81 -25.45
N PRO A 274 -48.09 57.84 -25.46
CA PRO A 274 -48.89 56.66 -25.19
C PRO A 274 -48.91 55.73 -26.42
N VAL A 275 -48.52 54.47 -26.22
CA VAL A 275 -48.85 53.38 -27.14
C VAL A 275 -49.86 52.48 -26.44
N SER A 276 -51.13 52.65 -26.80
CA SER A 276 -52.19 51.70 -26.42
C SER A 276 -52.03 50.41 -27.23
N LEU A 277 -51.60 49.33 -26.59
CA LEU A 277 -51.63 47.99 -27.17
C LEU A 277 -52.88 47.25 -26.72
N GLU A 278 -53.75 46.94 -27.68
CA GLU A 278 -54.91 46.08 -27.48
C GLU A 278 -54.51 44.67 -27.03
N SER A 279 -55.38 44.05 -26.24
CA SER A 279 -55.16 42.77 -25.57
C SER A 279 -55.34 41.56 -26.51
N VAL A 280 -54.32 41.24 -27.30
CA VAL A 280 -54.31 40.00 -28.11
C VAL A 280 -54.16 38.76 -27.22
N LYS A 281 -55.14 37.84 -27.30
CA LYS A 281 -55.26 36.58 -26.54
C LYS A 281 -53.99 35.71 -26.58
N ARG A 282 -53.17 35.77 -25.52
CA ARG A 282 -51.86 35.09 -25.43
C ARG A 282 -51.90 33.73 -24.69
N ARG A 283 -52.82 32.83 -25.07
CA ARG A 283 -53.04 31.52 -24.36
C ARG A 283 -52.64 30.24 -25.10
N LYS A 284 -52.06 30.31 -26.32
CA LYS A 284 -51.55 29.13 -27.07
C LYS A 284 -50.01 29.07 -27.25
N ARG A 285 -49.28 30.16 -26.98
CA ARG A 285 -47.83 30.26 -27.31
C ARG A 285 -46.91 29.52 -26.33
N ASN A 286 -47.29 29.35 -25.07
CA ASN A 286 -46.46 28.64 -24.08
C ASN A 286 -46.45 27.12 -24.32
N ASN A 287 -47.58 26.52 -24.70
CA ASN A 287 -47.68 25.08 -24.99
C ASN A 287 -46.80 24.69 -26.20
N PHE A 288 -46.69 25.57 -27.20
CA PHE A 288 -45.84 25.36 -28.37
C PHE A 288 -44.34 25.36 -28.02
N LEU A 289 -43.90 26.24 -27.12
CA LEU A 289 -42.52 26.26 -26.62
C LEU A 289 -42.17 25.01 -25.81
N ILE A 290 -43.11 24.52 -24.99
CA ILE A 290 -42.96 23.26 -24.25
C ILE A 290 -42.82 22.07 -25.21
N LEU A 291 -43.63 22.03 -26.28
CA LEU A 291 -43.55 20.98 -27.31
C LEU A 291 -42.20 21.00 -28.04
N ILE A 292 -41.69 22.19 -28.42
CA ILE A 292 -40.37 22.33 -29.04
C ILE A 292 -39.25 21.86 -28.11
N LEU A 293 -39.31 22.23 -26.82
CA LEU A 293 -38.34 21.77 -25.83
C LEU A 293 -38.38 20.24 -25.68
N PHE A 294 -39.56 19.64 -25.66
CA PHE A 294 -39.73 18.19 -25.60
C PHE A 294 -39.17 17.48 -26.84
N VAL A 295 -39.39 18.02 -28.05
CA VAL A 295 -38.80 17.50 -29.28
C VAL A 295 -37.28 17.64 -29.28
N LEU A 296 -36.72 18.76 -28.82
CA LEU A 296 -35.27 18.95 -28.67
C LEU A 296 -34.66 17.96 -27.67
N LEU A 297 -35.33 17.70 -26.55
CA LEU A 297 -34.92 16.68 -25.58
C LEU A 297 -34.97 15.25 -26.17
N LEU A 298 -36.01 14.92 -26.94
CA LEU A 298 -36.11 13.63 -27.64
C LEU A 298 -35.03 13.44 -28.71
N VAL A 299 -34.74 14.47 -29.52
CA VAL A 299 -33.66 14.44 -30.51
C VAL A 299 -32.30 14.33 -29.84
N GLY A 300 -32.07 15.09 -28.75
CA GLY A 300 -30.86 14.98 -27.93
C GLY A 300 -30.69 13.58 -27.34
N PHE A 301 -31.76 12.99 -26.78
CA PHE A 301 -31.77 11.63 -26.26
C PHE A 301 -31.45 10.59 -27.36
N PHE A 302 -32.04 10.70 -28.54
CA PHE A 302 -31.74 9.80 -29.66
C PHE A 302 -30.30 9.95 -30.16
N PHE A 303 -29.77 11.18 -30.19
CA PHE A 303 -28.38 11.44 -30.55
C PHE A 303 -27.40 10.82 -29.55
N VAL A 304 -27.62 11.03 -28.25
CA VAL A 304 -26.83 10.39 -27.17
C VAL A 304 -26.89 8.87 -27.28
N LYS A 305 -28.09 8.29 -27.43
CA LYS A 305 -28.29 6.83 -27.58
C LYS A 305 -27.57 6.27 -28.82
N ASN A 306 -27.50 7.02 -29.92
CA ASN A 306 -26.78 6.60 -31.12
C ASN A 306 -25.25 6.67 -30.94
N VAL A 307 -24.74 7.69 -30.24
CA VAL A 307 -23.32 7.80 -29.87
C VAL A 307 -22.93 6.67 -28.91
N GLU A 308 -23.76 6.37 -27.91
CA GLU A 308 -23.57 5.25 -26.99
C GLU A 308 -23.57 3.90 -27.73
N ARG A 309 -24.50 3.67 -28.67
CA ARG A 309 -24.54 2.46 -29.50
C ARG A 309 -23.26 2.31 -30.33
N LYS A 310 -22.75 3.39 -30.94
CA LYS A 310 -21.48 3.36 -31.68
C LYS A 310 -20.28 3.04 -30.77
N ARG A 311 -20.22 3.62 -29.56
CA ARG A 311 -19.18 3.30 -28.56
C ARG A 311 -19.26 1.84 -28.11
N TYR A 312 -20.47 1.35 -27.83
CA TYR A 312 -20.74 -0.04 -27.45
C TYR A 312 -20.22 -1.04 -28.51
N LEU A 313 -20.59 -0.83 -29.79
CA LEU A 313 -20.11 -1.65 -30.91
C LEU A 313 -18.58 -1.58 -31.08
N GLY A 314 -17.97 -0.43 -30.80
CA GLY A 314 -16.52 -0.28 -30.75
C GLY A 314 -15.87 -1.18 -29.67
N TYR A 315 -16.43 -1.18 -28.45
CA TYR A 315 -15.93 -2.02 -27.37
C TYR A 315 -16.10 -3.52 -27.67
N GLU A 316 -17.25 -3.95 -28.21
CA GLU A 316 -17.43 -5.34 -28.62
C GLU A 316 -16.46 -5.75 -29.72
N LYS A 317 -16.22 -4.89 -30.72
CA LYS A 317 -15.24 -5.15 -31.78
C LYS A 317 -13.85 -5.37 -31.20
N THR A 318 -13.38 -4.52 -30.29
CA THR A 318 -12.08 -4.69 -29.63
C THR A 318 -11.99 -5.98 -28.80
N LEU A 319 -13.03 -6.32 -28.03
CA LEU A 319 -13.04 -7.56 -27.24
C LEU A 319 -13.05 -8.81 -28.15
N ASN A 320 -13.85 -8.80 -29.23
CA ASN A 320 -13.88 -9.87 -30.23
C ASN A 320 -12.52 -10.01 -30.94
N GLU A 321 -11.86 -8.92 -31.33
CA GLU A 321 -10.54 -8.93 -31.96
C GLU A 321 -9.47 -9.54 -31.04
N ILE A 322 -9.55 -9.27 -29.73
CA ILE A 322 -8.66 -9.87 -28.72
C ILE A 322 -8.93 -11.37 -28.60
N GLU A 323 -10.19 -11.78 -28.43
CA GLU A 323 -10.58 -13.19 -28.33
C GLU A 323 -10.17 -13.98 -29.59
N GLN A 324 -10.37 -13.43 -30.78
CA GLN A 324 -9.94 -14.04 -32.06
C GLN A 324 -8.43 -14.22 -32.13
N LYS A 325 -7.63 -13.18 -31.82
CA LYS A 325 -6.15 -13.29 -31.83
C LYS A 325 -5.61 -14.28 -30.79
N ILE A 326 -6.26 -14.37 -29.63
CA ILE A 326 -5.97 -15.37 -28.58
C ILE A 326 -6.24 -16.81 -29.04
N THR A 327 -7.07 -17.00 -30.07
CA THR A 327 -7.36 -18.33 -30.65
C THR A 327 -6.57 -18.63 -31.93
N SER A 328 -6.12 -17.62 -32.67
CA SER A 328 -5.35 -17.82 -33.91
C SER A 328 -3.86 -18.06 -33.69
N LEU A 329 -3.26 -17.48 -32.63
CA LEU A 329 -1.83 -17.63 -32.35
C LEU A 329 -1.51 -19.02 -31.79
N LYS A 330 -0.61 -19.73 -32.49
CA LYS A 330 -0.14 -21.08 -32.10
C LYS A 330 1.22 -21.08 -31.43
N ASP A 331 2.07 -20.09 -31.70
CA ASP A 331 3.37 -19.95 -31.04
C ASP A 331 3.19 -19.44 -29.61
N GLU A 332 3.83 -20.08 -28.63
CA GLU A 332 3.69 -19.73 -27.21
C GLU A 332 4.38 -18.40 -26.84
N SER A 333 5.44 -17.99 -27.56
CA SER A 333 6.20 -16.78 -27.30
C SER A 333 5.45 -15.54 -27.81
N GLU A 334 4.99 -15.58 -29.06
CA GLU A 334 4.05 -14.59 -29.61
C GLU A 334 2.73 -14.57 -28.81
N LEU A 335 2.25 -15.77 -28.46
CA LEU A 335 1.31 -16.11 -27.39
C LEU A 335 1.40 -15.16 -26.17
N ASN A 336 2.48 -15.34 -25.43
CA ASN A 336 2.79 -14.66 -24.18
C ASN A 336 2.85 -13.15 -24.37
N LYS A 337 3.54 -12.68 -25.41
CA LYS A 337 3.69 -11.26 -25.73
C LYS A 337 2.35 -10.60 -26.05
N TYR A 338 1.50 -11.26 -26.84
CA TYR A 338 0.18 -10.75 -27.18
C TYR A 338 -0.75 -10.71 -25.96
N LEU A 339 -0.76 -11.77 -25.14
CA LEU A 339 -1.56 -11.82 -23.92
C LEU A 339 -1.15 -10.74 -22.90
N LYS A 340 0.14 -10.43 -22.75
CA LYS A 340 0.63 -9.31 -21.93
C LYS A 340 0.04 -7.97 -22.40
N SER A 341 0.04 -7.71 -23.71
CA SER A 341 -0.58 -6.51 -24.30
C SER A 341 -2.10 -6.50 -24.10
N ALA A 342 -2.79 -7.59 -24.42
CA ALA A 342 -4.24 -7.70 -24.29
C ALA A 342 -4.69 -7.53 -22.82
N LEU A 343 -3.92 -8.01 -21.85
CA LEU A 343 -4.18 -7.77 -20.43
C LEU A 343 -4.11 -6.28 -20.08
N GLN A 344 -3.13 -5.56 -20.64
CA GLN A 344 -3.01 -4.12 -20.49
C GLN A 344 -4.23 -3.40 -21.11
N ASP A 345 -4.59 -3.71 -22.35
CA ASP A 345 -5.72 -3.09 -23.07
C ASP A 345 -7.05 -3.31 -22.34
N VAL A 346 -7.33 -4.54 -21.92
CA VAL A 346 -8.53 -4.88 -21.12
C VAL A 346 -8.50 -4.19 -19.76
N SER A 347 -7.33 -4.03 -19.12
CA SER A 347 -7.23 -3.29 -17.86
C SER A 347 -7.49 -1.78 -18.02
N GLN A 348 -7.07 -1.16 -19.13
CA GLN A 348 -7.37 0.23 -19.45
C GLN A 348 -8.87 0.43 -19.71
N LEU A 349 -9.50 -0.52 -20.41
CA LEU A 349 -10.95 -0.53 -20.63
C LEU A 349 -11.73 -0.63 -19.30
N LEU A 350 -11.31 -1.51 -18.39
CA LEU A 350 -11.91 -1.68 -17.06
C LEU A 350 -11.75 -0.44 -16.14
N ASN A 351 -10.73 0.38 -16.38
CA ASN A 351 -10.54 1.65 -15.68
C ASN A 351 -11.43 2.79 -16.22
N SER A 352 -12.02 2.61 -17.41
CA SER A 352 -12.84 3.60 -18.10
C SER A 352 -14.34 3.47 -17.73
N PRO A 353 -15.14 4.54 -17.86
CA PRO A 353 -16.59 4.48 -17.65
C PRO A 353 -17.28 3.77 -18.82
N VAL A 354 -17.37 2.44 -18.74
CA VAL A 354 -18.01 1.57 -19.75
C VAL A 354 -19.34 0.97 -19.26
N PRO A 355 -20.26 0.57 -20.16
CA PRO A 355 -21.52 -0.10 -19.80
C PRO A 355 -21.29 -1.38 -18.98
N LYS A 356 -22.24 -1.72 -18.10
CA LYS A 356 -22.15 -2.88 -17.18
C LYS A 356 -21.92 -4.21 -17.91
N THR A 357 -22.54 -4.40 -19.07
CA THR A 357 -22.35 -5.59 -19.92
C THR A 357 -20.91 -5.72 -20.44
N ILE A 358 -20.36 -4.63 -21.00
CA ILE A 358 -18.95 -4.56 -21.43
C ILE A 358 -18.00 -4.79 -20.25
N LYS A 359 -18.26 -4.15 -19.09
CA LYS A 359 -17.46 -4.33 -17.87
C LYS A 359 -17.39 -5.80 -17.44
N ASN A 360 -18.53 -6.50 -17.39
CA ASN A 360 -18.59 -7.90 -17.00
C ASN A 360 -17.84 -8.81 -18.00
N ARG A 361 -18.04 -8.63 -19.32
CA ARG A 361 -17.29 -9.38 -20.34
C ARG A 361 -15.78 -9.14 -20.24
N SER A 362 -15.39 -7.90 -19.96
CA SER A 362 -13.98 -7.52 -19.81
C SER A 362 -13.34 -8.12 -18.55
N LEU A 363 -14.10 -8.33 -17.46
CA LEU A 363 -13.61 -9.07 -16.29
C LEU A 363 -13.37 -10.55 -16.62
N SER A 364 -14.33 -11.21 -17.26
CA SER A 364 -14.19 -12.62 -17.69
C SER A 364 -13.06 -12.82 -18.71
N LEU A 365 -12.90 -11.91 -19.66
CA LEU A 365 -11.78 -11.94 -20.61
C LEU A 365 -10.43 -11.70 -19.90
N LYS A 366 -10.38 -10.77 -18.93
CA LYS A 366 -9.18 -10.55 -18.10
C LYS A 366 -8.79 -11.81 -17.32
N GLU A 367 -9.74 -12.50 -16.71
CA GLU A 367 -9.51 -13.76 -16.00
C GLU A 367 -8.99 -14.83 -16.95
N THR A 368 -9.62 -15.00 -18.11
CA THR A 368 -9.19 -15.93 -19.17
C THR A 368 -7.76 -15.64 -19.67
N ILE A 369 -7.43 -14.36 -19.92
CA ILE A 369 -6.08 -13.93 -20.29
C ILE A 369 -5.08 -14.24 -19.17
N THR A 370 -5.45 -13.97 -17.91
CA THR A 370 -4.60 -14.22 -16.75
C THR A 370 -4.32 -15.70 -16.58
N GLN A 371 -5.33 -16.57 -16.66
CA GLN A 371 -5.17 -18.03 -16.60
C GLN A 371 -4.26 -18.57 -17.73
N LYS A 372 -4.42 -18.07 -18.97
CA LYS A 372 -3.51 -18.43 -20.08
C LYS A 372 -2.07 -17.98 -19.82
N LEU A 373 -1.87 -16.76 -19.30
CA LEU A 373 -0.54 -16.27 -18.91
C LEU A 373 0.09 -17.08 -17.79
N GLU A 374 -0.68 -17.43 -16.74
CA GLU A 374 -0.22 -18.28 -15.64
C GLU A 374 0.26 -19.65 -16.14
N LYS A 375 -0.49 -20.26 -17.08
CA LYS A 375 -0.12 -21.54 -17.71
C LYS A 375 1.15 -21.43 -18.55
N ILE A 376 1.23 -20.46 -19.47
CA ILE A 376 2.41 -20.27 -20.36
C ILE A 376 3.67 -19.94 -19.54
N ASN A 377 3.52 -19.18 -18.45
CA ASN A 377 4.63 -18.80 -17.57
C ASN A 377 4.85 -19.81 -16.42
N LYS A 378 4.30 -21.03 -16.57
CA LYS A 378 4.55 -22.23 -15.74
C LYS A 378 4.46 -21.96 -14.23
N ILE A 379 3.44 -21.19 -13.84
CA ILE A 379 3.23 -20.76 -12.47
C ILE A 379 2.59 -21.89 -11.65
N GLN A 380 3.28 -22.32 -10.61
CA GLN A 380 2.78 -23.21 -9.57
C GLN A 380 2.38 -22.37 -8.36
N LYS A 381 1.07 -22.23 -8.12
CA LYS A 381 0.55 -21.54 -6.93
C LYS A 381 0.66 -22.47 -5.73
N ILE A 382 1.37 -22.03 -4.70
CA ILE A 382 1.53 -22.73 -3.43
C ILE A 382 0.68 -21.99 -2.39
N GLU A 383 -0.51 -22.54 -2.11
CA GLU A 383 -1.49 -21.89 -1.22
C GLU A 383 -1.01 -21.84 0.23
N THR A 384 -0.42 -22.95 0.73
CA THR A 384 0.11 -23.04 2.10
C THR A 384 1.44 -23.81 2.13
N PRO A 385 2.61 -23.15 2.04
CA PRO A 385 3.89 -23.83 2.17
C PRO A 385 4.10 -24.28 3.63
N LYS A 386 4.68 -25.47 3.80
CA LYS A 386 4.86 -26.10 5.11
C LYS A 386 5.91 -25.35 5.93
N ILE A 387 5.60 -25.02 7.19
CA ILE A 387 6.59 -24.45 8.11
C ILE A 387 7.61 -25.55 8.46
N PHE A 388 8.86 -25.34 8.08
CA PHE A 388 9.98 -26.15 8.51
C PHE A 388 10.33 -25.81 9.96
N LEU A 389 10.60 -24.53 10.25
CA LEU A 389 10.98 -24.07 11.59
C LEU A 389 10.39 -22.69 11.90
N ASP A 390 9.90 -22.52 13.14
CA ASP A 390 9.55 -21.23 13.74
C ASP A 390 10.64 -20.82 14.75
N LEU A 391 11.24 -19.66 14.52
CA LEU A 391 12.27 -19.07 15.37
C LEU A 391 11.74 -17.94 16.27
N SER A 392 10.46 -17.58 16.14
CA SER A 392 9.84 -16.43 16.82
C SER A 392 9.93 -16.54 18.34
N ASN A 393 9.76 -17.75 18.88
CA ASN A 393 9.84 -18.03 20.32
C ASN A 393 11.29 -18.18 20.84
N ARG A 394 12.30 -18.15 19.95
CA ARG A 394 13.71 -18.39 20.30
C ARG A 394 14.55 -17.11 20.40
N ASN A 395 13.93 -15.94 20.29
CA ASN A 395 14.60 -14.62 20.20
C ASN A 395 15.62 -14.48 19.05
N LEU A 396 15.57 -15.39 18.06
CA LEU A 396 16.48 -15.38 16.91
C LEU A 396 15.91 -14.54 15.76
N THR A 397 16.79 -13.73 15.17
CA THR A 397 16.48 -12.85 14.04
C THR A 397 17.31 -13.30 12.82
N PRO A 398 16.83 -14.29 12.05
CA PRO A 398 17.56 -14.81 10.91
C PRO A 398 17.72 -13.74 9.80
N GLU A 399 18.94 -13.64 9.28
CA GLU A 399 19.30 -12.80 8.14
C GLU A 399 19.54 -13.61 6.86
N LYS A 400 20.29 -14.72 6.96
CA LYS A 400 20.61 -15.59 5.83
C LYS A 400 20.38 -17.07 6.17
N ILE A 401 20.02 -17.85 5.16
CA ILE A 401 19.96 -19.32 5.23
C ILE A 401 20.72 -19.97 4.07
N PHE A 402 21.30 -21.13 4.36
CA PHE A 402 22.02 -21.96 3.41
C PHE A 402 21.89 -23.44 3.80
N PHE A 403 22.16 -24.34 2.86
CA PHE A 403 22.00 -25.79 3.05
C PHE A 403 23.35 -26.47 2.90
N PHE A 404 23.61 -27.48 3.73
CA PHE A 404 24.85 -28.26 3.73
C PHE A 404 24.66 -29.58 4.48
N LYS A 405 25.03 -30.72 3.86
CA LYS A 405 24.98 -32.06 4.48
C LYS A 405 23.67 -32.30 5.27
N ASP A 406 22.54 -32.18 4.58
CA ASP A 406 21.18 -32.39 5.12
C ASP A 406 20.75 -31.48 6.28
N ASN A 407 21.49 -30.39 6.53
CA ASN A 407 21.16 -29.39 7.54
C ASN A 407 20.85 -28.04 6.89
N VAL A 408 19.87 -27.33 7.46
CA VAL A 408 19.65 -25.90 7.20
C VAL A 408 20.47 -25.10 8.21
N LEU A 409 21.32 -24.22 7.70
CA LEU A 409 22.15 -23.34 8.50
C LEU A 409 21.57 -21.93 8.48
N ILE A 410 21.63 -21.27 9.64
CA ILE A 410 21.02 -19.97 9.89
C ILE A 410 22.09 -19.03 10.42
N LEU A 411 22.30 -17.92 9.72
CA LEU A 411 23.07 -16.78 10.23
C LEU A 411 22.09 -15.73 10.76
N ASP A 412 22.21 -15.37 12.03
CA ASP A 412 21.37 -14.35 12.67
C ASP A 412 21.96 -12.93 12.55
N SER A 413 21.21 -11.92 12.99
CA SER A 413 21.68 -10.51 12.98
C SER A 413 22.82 -10.22 13.96
N GLN A 414 23.04 -11.08 14.96
CA GLN A 414 24.15 -10.97 15.91
C GLN A 414 25.46 -11.57 15.35
N LYS A 415 25.36 -12.27 14.19
CA LYS A 415 26.41 -12.99 13.48
C LYS A 415 26.80 -14.33 14.10
N ASN A 416 25.86 -14.93 14.83
CA ASN A 416 25.94 -16.29 15.35
C ASN A 416 25.44 -17.28 14.29
N LEU A 417 26.00 -18.49 14.29
CA LEU A 417 25.65 -19.56 13.36
C LEU A 417 24.89 -20.68 14.07
N PHE A 418 23.73 -21.05 13.53
CA PHE A 418 22.95 -22.18 14.03
C PHE A 418 22.77 -23.25 12.97
N ARG A 419 22.82 -24.52 13.38
CA ARG A 419 22.51 -25.70 12.59
C ARG A 419 21.12 -26.22 12.96
N VAL A 420 20.35 -26.58 11.93
CA VAL A 420 19.05 -27.23 12.07
C VAL A 420 19.06 -28.53 11.27
N ASN A 421 18.87 -29.65 11.96
CA ASN A 421 18.72 -30.97 11.34
C ASN A 421 17.27 -31.23 10.89
N GLU A 422 17.01 -32.35 10.23
CA GLU A 422 15.64 -32.73 9.82
C GLU A 422 14.66 -32.91 11.00
N LYS A 423 15.17 -33.30 12.17
CA LYS A 423 14.39 -33.43 13.42
C LYS A 423 14.01 -32.07 14.02
N LYS A 424 14.53 -30.97 13.48
CA LYS A 424 14.34 -29.58 13.92
C LYS A 424 15.02 -29.24 15.25
N ASP A 425 16.02 -30.04 15.63
CA ASP A 425 16.95 -29.70 16.70
C ASP A 425 17.79 -28.52 16.23
N LEU A 426 17.96 -27.52 17.10
CA LEU A 426 18.69 -26.29 16.80
C LEU A 426 19.93 -26.24 17.69
N GLU A 427 21.10 -26.23 17.06
CA GLU A 427 22.39 -26.24 17.74
C GLU A 427 23.20 -25.01 17.33
N GLU A 428 23.80 -24.33 18.29
CA GLU A 428 24.71 -23.20 18.00
C GLU A 428 26.10 -23.74 17.63
N ILE A 429 26.59 -23.36 16.45
CA ILE A 429 27.96 -23.65 16.03
C ILE A 429 28.85 -22.53 16.56
N LYS A 430 29.66 -22.85 17.57
CA LYS A 430 30.66 -21.93 18.11
C LYS A 430 31.70 -21.58 17.04
N THR A 431 31.92 -20.29 16.86
CA THR A 431 32.95 -19.75 15.96
C THR A 431 33.92 -18.89 16.76
N ALA A 432 35.18 -18.83 16.30
CA ALA A 432 36.21 -18.04 16.98
C ALA A 432 36.01 -16.52 16.84
N GLN A 433 35.26 -16.08 15.83
CA GLN A 433 35.04 -14.69 15.47
C GLN A 433 33.64 -14.50 14.88
N LYS A 434 33.11 -13.27 14.92
CA LYS A 434 31.81 -12.93 14.31
C LYS A 434 31.85 -13.12 12.80
N ILE A 435 30.82 -13.75 12.25
CA ILE A 435 30.73 -14.08 10.82
C ILE A 435 30.25 -12.86 10.03
N ASN A 436 31.07 -12.33 9.13
CA ASN A 436 30.61 -11.36 8.14
C ASN A 436 30.02 -12.05 6.91
N LEU A 437 30.73 -13.04 6.38
CA LEU A 437 30.31 -13.84 5.23
C LEU A 437 30.64 -15.32 5.48
N ILE A 438 29.82 -16.22 4.94
CA ILE A 438 30.00 -17.68 5.02
C ILE A 438 29.56 -18.32 3.70
N SER A 439 30.29 -19.35 3.26
CA SER A 439 29.90 -20.21 2.14
C SER A 439 30.45 -21.63 2.38
N ASN A 440 29.80 -22.63 1.78
CA ASN A 440 30.23 -24.03 1.86
C ASN A 440 31.63 -24.18 1.23
N PHE A 441 32.49 -25.03 1.79
CA PHE A 441 33.85 -25.25 1.30
C PHE A 441 34.12 -26.74 1.11
N LYS A 442 34.47 -27.12 -0.13
CA LYS A 442 34.80 -28.49 -0.56
C LYS A 442 33.77 -29.59 -0.27
N ASN A 443 32.54 -29.24 0.10
CA ASN A 443 31.54 -30.15 0.69
C ASN A 443 32.03 -30.82 2.00
N GLU A 444 33.13 -30.33 2.60
CA GLU A 444 33.70 -30.89 3.82
C GLU A 444 33.36 -30.04 5.04
N GLY A 445 33.32 -28.72 4.87
CA GLY A 445 33.01 -27.76 5.93
C GLY A 445 32.61 -26.40 5.37
N PHE A 446 32.93 -25.34 6.12
CA PHE A 446 32.59 -23.95 5.78
C PHE A 446 33.83 -23.08 5.69
N LEU A 447 33.76 -22.09 4.80
CA LEU A 447 34.67 -20.95 4.81
C LEU A 447 33.94 -19.75 5.40
N ILE A 448 34.50 -19.18 6.45
CA ILE A 448 33.99 -18.02 7.19
C ILE A 448 34.96 -16.86 6.99
N PHE A 449 34.44 -15.71 6.57
CA PHE A 449 35.18 -14.45 6.52
C PHE A 449 34.69 -13.51 7.60
N SER A 450 35.65 -12.89 8.29
CA SER A 450 35.45 -11.97 9.41
C SER A 450 36.29 -10.72 9.18
N LEU A 451 35.67 -9.54 9.34
CA LEU A 451 36.37 -8.27 9.15
C LEU A 451 37.49 -8.08 10.20
N PRO A 452 38.63 -7.46 9.84
CA PRO A 452 38.87 -6.80 8.54
C PRO A 452 39.34 -7.75 7.41
N ASN A 453 40.09 -8.81 7.73
CA ASN A 453 40.77 -9.65 6.73
C ASN A 453 40.97 -11.12 7.18
N SER A 454 40.26 -11.56 8.23
CA SER A 454 40.38 -12.91 8.78
C SER A 454 39.52 -13.89 7.98
N ILE A 455 40.08 -15.06 7.68
CA ILE A 455 39.38 -16.15 7.02
C ILE A 455 39.64 -17.47 7.74
N SER A 456 38.57 -18.17 8.10
CA SER A 456 38.64 -19.42 8.84
C SER A 456 37.92 -20.56 8.12
N ILE A 457 38.52 -21.74 8.17
CA ILE A 457 37.96 -22.99 7.67
C ILE A 457 37.43 -23.76 8.89
N LEU A 458 36.12 -23.99 8.92
CA LEU A 458 35.46 -24.81 9.94
C LEU A 458 35.14 -26.17 9.34
N LYS A 459 35.81 -27.23 9.82
CA LYS A 459 35.60 -28.63 9.39
C LYS A 459 35.60 -29.53 10.62
N ASP A 460 34.55 -30.34 10.78
CA ASP A 460 34.42 -31.33 11.86
C ASP A 460 34.77 -30.74 13.25
N GLU A 461 34.16 -29.59 13.57
CA GLU A 461 34.35 -28.75 14.77
C GLU A 461 35.75 -28.15 14.96
N LYS A 462 36.73 -28.48 14.12
CA LYS A 462 38.05 -27.83 14.07
C LYS A 462 37.98 -26.53 13.28
N ILE A 463 38.59 -25.49 13.82
CA ILE A 463 38.68 -24.16 13.20
C ILE A 463 40.15 -23.87 12.87
N GLU A 464 40.47 -23.83 11.57
CA GLU A 464 41.75 -23.30 11.10
C GLU A 464 41.58 -21.82 10.76
N ILE A 465 42.32 -20.93 11.42
CA ILE A 465 42.26 -19.48 11.19
C ILE A 465 43.49 -19.05 10.37
N SER A 466 43.27 -18.16 9.41
CA SER A 466 44.30 -17.56 8.56
C SER A 466 43.89 -16.14 8.18
N GLU A 467 44.83 -15.34 7.69
CA GLU A 467 44.53 -14.03 7.13
C GLU A 467 44.67 -14.03 5.61
N ILE A 468 43.91 -13.17 4.95
CA ILE A 468 44.10 -12.83 3.53
C ILE A 468 44.70 -11.42 3.43
N GLN A 469 45.48 -11.19 2.37
CA GLN A 469 45.88 -9.83 2.02
C GLN A 469 44.66 -9.05 1.52
N PRO A 470 44.45 -7.79 1.96
CA PRO A 470 43.39 -6.96 1.41
C PRO A 470 43.62 -6.71 -0.10
N PRO A 471 42.56 -6.53 -0.90
CA PRO A 471 42.65 -6.16 -2.31
C PRO A 471 42.95 -4.66 -2.44
N TYR A 472 42.31 -3.94 -3.37
CA TYR A 472 42.40 -2.48 -3.41
C TYR A 472 41.61 -1.84 -2.25
N PHE A 473 41.83 -0.54 -2.00
CA PHE A 473 41.07 0.24 -1.03
C PHE A 473 40.40 1.45 -1.69
N PRO A 474 39.12 1.76 -1.39
CA PRO A 474 38.19 0.96 -0.60
C PRO A 474 37.57 -0.19 -1.43
N PHE A 475 37.62 -1.41 -0.92
CA PHE A 475 36.89 -2.58 -1.44
C PHE A 475 35.76 -2.95 -0.48
N SER A 476 34.58 -3.29 -1.01
CA SER A 476 33.45 -3.77 -0.20
C SER A 476 33.35 -5.30 -0.25
N PHE A 477 33.45 -5.96 0.90
CA PHE A 477 33.20 -7.39 1.05
C PHE A 477 31.67 -7.64 1.17
N ASP A 478 30.94 -7.52 0.06
CA ASP A 478 29.46 -7.58 0.09
C ASP A 478 28.90 -9.01 0.04
N GLU A 479 29.48 -9.88 -0.80
CA GLU A 479 29.15 -11.30 -0.89
C GLU A 479 30.41 -12.16 -1.10
N MET A 480 30.32 -13.42 -0.68
CA MET A 480 31.38 -14.43 -0.81
C MET A 480 30.79 -15.76 -1.29
N GLU A 481 31.44 -16.40 -2.25
CA GLU A 481 31.16 -17.77 -2.68
C GLU A 481 32.49 -18.53 -2.85
N THR A 482 32.45 -19.85 -2.75
CA THR A 482 33.61 -20.71 -3.03
C THR A 482 33.36 -21.59 -4.26
N PHE A 483 34.44 -21.95 -4.94
CA PHE A 483 34.45 -22.96 -5.99
C PHE A 483 35.83 -23.65 -6.01
N GLU A 484 35.83 -24.98 -5.89
CA GLU A 484 37.04 -25.81 -5.71
C GLU A 484 37.91 -25.33 -4.53
N ASN A 485 39.18 -24.98 -4.78
CA ASN A 485 40.11 -24.43 -3.79
C ASN A 485 40.05 -22.89 -3.68
N ASN A 486 39.12 -22.23 -4.36
CA ASN A 486 39.09 -20.77 -4.49
C ASN A 486 37.93 -20.15 -3.72
N VAL A 487 38.17 -18.98 -3.14
CA VAL A 487 37.13 -18.07 -2.64
C VAL A 487 37.06 -16.83 -3.52
N TYR A 488 35.85 -16.36 -3.74
CA TYR A 488 35.54 -15.20 -4.55
C TYR A 488 34.77 -14.20 -3.70
N PHE A 489 35.16 -12.93 -3.76
CA PHE A 489 34.45 -11.82 -3.13
C PHE A 489 33.94 -10.84 -4.17
N LEU A 490 32.68 -10.41 -4.04
CA LEU A 490 32.03 -9.44 -4.91
C LEU A 490 32.00 -8.06 -4.22
N ASP A 491 32.54 -7.05 -4.90
CA ASP A 491 32.27 -5.63 -4.64
C ASP A 491 31.10 -5.20 -5.52
N LYS A 492 29.93 -4.99 -4.91
CA LYS A 492 28.70 -4.64 -5.62
C LYS A 492 28.75 -3.23 -6.21
N LYS A 493 29.56 -2.33 -5.65
CA LYS A 493 29.66 -0.93 -6.10
C LYS A 493 30.47 -0.84 -7.38
N GLU A 494 31.67 -1.40 -7.39
CA GLU A 494 32.58 -1.35 -8.55
C GLU A 494 32.38 -2.52 -9.53
N GLY A 495 31.62 -3.54 -9.15
CA GLY A 495 31.40 -4.74 -9.97
C GLY A 495 32.65 -5.61 -10.08
N GLU A 496 33.58 -5.53 -9.13
CA GLU A 496 34.78 -6.35 -9.12
C GLU A 496 34.54 -7.69 -8.45
N ILE A 497 35.21 -8.72 -8.97
CA ILE A 497 35.20 -10.05 -8.36
C ILE A 497 36.66 -10.44 -8.10
N ILE A 498 37.04 -10.47 -6.82
CA ILE A 498 38.40 -10.81 -6.39
C ILE A 498 38.45 -12.28 -6.00
N GLN A 499 39.37 -13.01 -6.62
CA GLN A 499 39.68 -14.41 -6.34
C GLN A 499 40.89 -14.51 -5.40
N TYR A 500 40.79 -15.42 -4.43
CA TYR A 500 41.91 -15.94 -3.64
C TYR A 500 41.93 -17.47 -3.77
N ALA A 501 43.11 -18.03 -4.03
CA ALA A 501 43.31 -19.49 -4.11
C ALA A 501 43.94 -20.01 -2.81
N LYS A 502 43.37 -21.07 -2.22
CA LYS A 502 43.99 -21.80 -1.11
C LYS A 502 45.11 -22.69 -1.64
N LYS A 503 46.32 -22.46 -1.15
CA LYS A 503 47.52 -23.28 -1.34
C LYS A 503 47.93 -23.92 -0.01
N GLU A 504 48.89 -24.83 -0.06
CA GLU A 504 49.52 -25.40 1.14
C GLU A 504 50.16 -24.31 2.01
N SER A 505 50.86 -23.35 1.39
CA SER A 505 51.50 -22.21 2.05
C SER A 505 50.55 -21.09 2.52
N GLY A 506 49.23 -21.31 2.51
CA GLY A 506 48.22 -20.29 2.85
C GLY A 506 47.40 -19.80 1.66
N TRP A 507 46.84 -18.60 1.74
CA TRP A 507 46.05 -18.01 0.65
C TRP A 507 46.94 -17.23 -0.32
N SER A 508 46.58 -17.21 -1.61
CA SER A 508 47.24 -16.37 -2.60
C SER A 508 46.98 -14.88 -2.34
N ASN A 509 47.80 -14.03 -2.95
CA ASN A 509 47.48 -12.60 -3.11
C ASN A 509 46.14 -12.42 -3.87
N PRO A 510 45.42 -11.30 -3.65
CA PRO A 510 44.19 -10.97 -4.36
C PRO A 510 44.41 -10.87 -5.87
N LYS A 511 43.45 -11.37 -6.66
CA LYS A 511 43.45 -11.25 -8.12
C LYS A 511 42.06 -10.89 -8.63
N SER A 512 41.92 -9.83 -9.42
CA SER A 512 40.66 -9.62 -10.16
C SER A 512 40.47 -10.76 -11.17
N TRP A 513 39.30 -11.39 -11.09
CA TRP A 513 38.94 -12.53 -11.92
C TRP A 513 38.30 -12.10 -13.25
N LEU A 514 37.67 -10.93 -13.28
CA LEU A 514 37.04 -10.36 -14.45
C LEU A 514 38.07 -9.70 -15.37
N LYS A 515 37.91 -9.93 -16.68
CA LYS A 515 38.75 -9.34 -17.74
C LYS A 515 37.97 -8.42 -18.69
N SER A 516 36.64 -8.57 -18.67
CA SER A 516 35.70 -7.90 -19.56
C SER A 516 34.82 -6.90 -18.80
N GLU A 517 33.67 -6.51 -19.37
CA GLU A 517 32.69 -5.62 -18.76
C GLU A 517 32.28 -6.07 -17.33
N LYS A 518 32.19 -5.13 -16.39
CA LYS A 518 31.92 -5.38 -14.96
C LYS A 518 30.45 -5.10 -14.61
N PRO A 519 29.78 -5.93 -13.81
CA PRO A 519 28.38 -5.76 -13.45
C PRO A 519 28.25 -4.78 -12.27
N LYS A 520 28.46 -3.48 -12.52
CA LYS A 520 28.33 -2.44 -11.49
C LYS A 520 26.90 -2.39 -10.94
N GLY A 521 26.77 -2.31 -9.61
CA GLY A 521 25.47 -2.44 -8.94
C GLY A 521 24.94 -3.87 -8.90
N ALA A 522 25.81 -4.89 -8.90
CA ALA A 522 25.41 -6.28 -8.72
C ALA A 522 24.61 -6.47 -7.43
N LYS A 523 23.57 -7.30 -7.46
CA LYS A 523 22.73 -7.62 -6.29
C LYS A 523 23.18 -8.89 -5.60
N SER A 524 23.57 -9.91 -6.35
CA SER A 524 24.05 -11.20 -5.83
C SER A 524 24.81 -11.98 -6.90
N PHE A 525 25.65 -12.95 -6.52
CA PHE A 525 26.32 -13.86 -7.45
C PHE A 525 26.38 -15.30 -6.94
N SER A 526 26.55 -16.26 -7.85
CA SER A 526 26.75 -17.67 -7.50
C SER A 526 27.55 -18.41 -8.58
N ILE A 527 28.10 -19.59 -8.26
CA ILE A 527 29.15 -20.25 -9.06
C ILE A 527 28.85 -21.74 -9.28
N ASP A 528 28.90 -22.18 -10.54
CA ASP A 528 28.81 -23.58 -10.95
C ASP A 528 29.98 -24.04 -11.85
N GLY A 529 31.00 -23.20 -11.98
CA GLY A 529 32.10 -23.32 -12.94
C GLY A 529 32.16 -22.12 -13.88
N GLY A 530 30.99 -21.55 -14.21
CA GLY A 530 30.84 -20.15 -14.57
C GLY A 530 30.51 -19.31 -13.33
N ILE A 531 30.73 -18.00 -13.40
CA ILE A 531 30.20 -17.06 -12.41
C ILE A 531 28.95 -16.40 -12.99
N TRP A 532 27.85 -16.49 -12.25
CA TRP A 532 26.55 -15.91 -12.60
C TRP A 532 26.27 -14.74 -11.68
N VAL A 533 26.07 -13.56 -12.24
CA VAL A 533 25.83 -12.32 -11.48
C VAL A 533 24.44 -11.78 -11.80
N LEU A 534 23.65 -11.56 -10.76
CA LEU A 534 22.38 -10.86 -10.82
C LEU A 534 22.62 -9.35 -10.71
N THR A 535 22.19 -8.57 -11.70
CA THR A 535 22.37 -7.11 -11.74
C THR A 535 21.23 -6.34 -11.06
N ASN A 536 21.45 -5.04 -10.81
CA ASN A 536 20.41 -4.14 -10.33
C ASN A 536 19.15 -4.09 -11.22
N ASN A 537 19.33 -4.23 -12.53
CA ASN A 537 18.29 -4.20 -13.55
C ASN A 537 17.54 -5.55 -13.72
N ASN A 538 17.73 -6.51 -12.81
CA ASN A 538 17.18 -7.87 -12.86
C ASN A 538 17.62 -8.68 -14.10
N GLU A 539 18.78 -8.36 -14.68
CA GLU A 539 19.44 -9.19 -15.69
C GLU A 539 20.41 -10.17 -15.02
N ILE A 540 20.68 -11.29 -15.69
CA ILE A 540 21.64 -12.29 -15.24
C ILE A 540 22.80 -12.30 -16.23
N TRP A 541 23.99 -11.95 -15.76
CA TRP A 541 25.21 -11.90 -16.57
C TRP A 541 26.05 -13.13 -16.25
N GLN A 542 26.34 -13.94 -17.25
CA GLN A 542 27.17 -15.14 -17.11
C GLN A 542 28.60 -14.87 -17.59
N TYR A 543 29.56 -15.19 -16.75
CA TYR A 543 30.98 -15.12 -17.04
C TYR A 543 31.63 -16.50 -17.04
N TYR A 544 32.62 -16.69 -17.91
CA TYR A 544 33.43 -17.90 -17.94
C TYR A 544 34.89 -17.55 -18.22
N ARG A 545 35.80 -18.03 -17.36
CA ARG A 545 37.25 -17.73 -17.38
C ARG A 545 37.60 -16.22 -17.36
N GLY A 546 36.74 -15.40 -16.75
CA GLY A 546 36.85 -13.94 -16.66
C GLY A 546 36.17 -13.14 -17.78
N GLU A 547 35.71 -13.83 -18.84
CA GLU A 547 35.04 -13.21 -19.99
C GLU A 547 33.52 -13.30 -19.88
N LEU A 548 32.82 -12.20 -20.16
CA LEU A 548 31.36 -12.18 -20.29
C LEU A 548 30.94 -13.07 -21.47
N LYS A 549 29.99 -13.97 -21.23
CA LYS A 549 29.47 -14.90 -22.24
C LYS A 549 28.07 -14.54 -22.72
N GLN A 550 27.19 -14.14 -21.82
CA GLN A 550 25.83 -13.73 -22.16
C GLN A 550 25.22 -12.83 -21.08
N LYS A 551 24.25 -12.01 -21.50
CA LYS A 551 23.34 -11.26 -20.64
C LYS A 551 21.93 -11.78 -20.89
N ILE A 552 21.29 -12.32 -19.86
CA ILE A 552 19.95 -12.91 -19.92
C ILE A 552 18.97 -11.92 -19.30
N LYS A 553 17.97 -11.52 -20.07
CA LYS A 553 16.85 -10.69 -19.61
C LYS A 553 15.60 -11.56 -19.50
N LEU A 554 14.91 -11.50 -18.37
CA LEU A 554 13.70 -12.30 -18.12
C LEU A 554 12.48 -11.64 -18.78
N ASP A 555 11.76 -12.39 -19.62
CA ASP A 555 10.46 -11.98 -20.17
C ASP A 555 9.30 -12.83 -19.59
N ILE A 556 9.15 -12.79 -18.27
CA ILE A 556 8.18 -13.64 -17.55
C ILE A 556 6.98 -12.86 -17.02
N PHE A 557 5.85 -13.53 -16.86
CA PHE A 557 4.65 -13.01 -16.19
C PHE A 557 4.47 -13.66 -14.80
N PRO A 558 3.99 -12.91 -13.77
CA PRO A 558 3.94 -11.45 -13.71
C PRO A 558 5.32 -10.82 -13.91
N GLU A 559 5.41 -9.55 -14.26
CA GLU A 559 6.72 -8.89 -14.42
C GLU A 559 7.49 -8.88 -13.07
N VAL A 560 8.81 -9.13 -13.10
CA VAL A 560 9.65 -9.10 -11.89
C VAL A 560 10.13 -7.68 -11.63
N LYS A 561 9.62 -7.07 -10.54
CA LYS A 561 10.07 -5.74 -10.11
C LYS A 561 11.46 -5.76 -9.50
N ASP A 562 11.74 -6.79 -8.71
CA ASP A 562 12.98 -6.90 -7.95
C ASP A 562 13.37 -8.38 -7.78
N LEU A 563 14.60 -8.71 -8.14
CA LEU A 563 15.25 -9.97 -7.82
C LEU A 563 16.26 -9.74 -6.71
N LEU A 564 16.29 -10.63 -5.72
CA LEU A 564 17.07 -10.48 -4.49
C LEU A 564 18.36 -11.30 -4.51
N LYS A 565 18.29 -12.56 -4.95
CA LYS A 565 19.38 -13.54 -4.88
C LYS A 565 19.32 -14.51 -6.05
N ILE A 566 20.48 -14.99 -6.47
CA ILE A 566 20.67 -16.07 -7.44
C ILE A 566 21.38 -17.24 -6.75
N ILE A 567 20.95 -18.48 -7.01
CA ILE A 567 21.65 -19.69 -6.57
C ILE A 567 21.86 -20.60 -7.76
N VAL A 568 23.11 -21.02 -7.94
CA VAL A 568 23.52 -22.02 -8.91
C VAL A 568 24.69 -22.80 -8.32
N LYS A 569 24.73 -24.12 -8.53
CA LYS A 569 25.83 -24.99 -8.06
C LYS A 569 26.18 -26.01 -9.16
N PRO A 570 27.39 -26.63 -9.12
CA PRO A 570 27.84 -27.54 -10.17
C PRO A 570 26.91 -28.73 -10.40
N ASN A 571 26.36 -29.29 -9.31
CA ASN A 571 25.48 -30.46 -9.35
C ASN A 571 24.01 -30.10 -9.63
N PHE A 572 23.65 -28.81 -9.70
CA PHE A 572 22.28 -28.38 -9.93
C PHE A 572 21.93 -28.43 -11.42
N SER A 573 20.80 -29.03 -11.75
CA SER A 573 20.21 -29.00 -13.10
C SER A 573 19.67 -27.62 -13.45
N PHE A 574 19.28 -26.84 -12.44
CA PHE A 574 18.63 -25.55 -12.62
C PHE A 574 19.44 -24.38 -12.06
N LEU A 575 18.95 -23.17 -12.33
CA LEU A 575 19.37 -21.90 -11.75
C LEU A 575 18.14 -21.30 -11.07
N TYR A 576 18.28 -20.98 -9.79
CA TYR A 576 17.18 -20.48 -8.97
C TYR A 576 17.34 -18.99 -8.67
N LEU A 577 16.22 -18.25 -8.70
CA LEU A 577 16.17 -16.83 -8.42
C LEU A 577 15.10 -16.54 -7.38
N LEU A 578 15.42 -15.68 -6.42
CA LEU A 578 14.46 -15.20 -5.42
C LEU A 578 13.89 -13.84 -5.83
N ALA A 579 12.57 -13.74 -5.88
CA ALA A 579 11.82 -12.48 -5.87
C ALA A 579 11.07 -12.34 -4.52
N PRO A 580 10.65 -11.12 -4.13
CA PRO A 580 9.91 -10.91 -2.88
C PRO A 580 8.59 -11.68 -2.72
N ASP A 581 8.02 -12.22 -3.82
CA ASP A 581 6.73 -12.93 -3.87
C ASP A 581 6.79 -14.34 -4.48
N ARG A 582 7.96 -14.81 -4.93
CA ARG A 582 8.12 -16.12 -5.60
C ARG A 582 9.56 -16.58 -5.76
N VAL A 583 9.75 -17.87 -6.04
CA VAL A 583 11.00 -18.41 -6.59
C VAL A 583 10.81 -18.71 -8.08
N ILE A 584 11.77 -18.28 -8.90
CA ILE A 584 11.80 -18.54 -10.35
C ILE A 584 12.90 -19.57 -10.62
N VAL A 585 12.56 -20.59 -11.40
CA VAL A 585 13.47 -21.68 -11.79
C VAL A 585 13.73 -21.58 -13.28
N LEU A 586 15.00 -21.43 -13.65
CA LEU A 586 15.48 -21.41 -15.03
C LEU A 586 16.35 -22.64 -15.31
N ASP A 587 16.45 -23.01 -16.58
CA ASP A 587 17.52 -23.91 -17.04
C ASP A 587 18.87 -23.15 -17.13
N LYS A 588 19.96 -23.90 -17.35
CA LYS A 588 21.31 -23.32 -17.55
C LYS A 588 21.47 -22.50 -18.85
N LYS A 589 20.42 -22.38 -19.68
CA LYS A 589 20.37 -21.52 -20.87
C LYS A 589 19.57 -20.22 -20.61
N GLY A 590 18.95 -20.08 -19.44
CA GLY A 590 18.10 -18.93 -19.09
C GLY A 590 16.62 -19.10 -19.42
N SER A 591 16.19 -20.27 -19.90
CA SER A 591 14.80 -20.55 -20.27
C SER A 591 13.95 -20.84 -19.02
N LEU A 592 12.69 -20.37 -19.02
CA LEU A 592 11.80 -20.57 -17.88
C LEU A 592 11.35 -22.03 -17.73
N VAL A 593 11.69 -22.63 -16.58
CA VAL A 593 11.26 -23.98 -16.20
C VAL A 593 10.00 -23.92 -15.32
N SER A 594 9.99 -23.11 -14.27
CA SER A 594 8.79 -22.89 -13.44
C SER A 594 8.87 -21.64 -12.56
N GLN A 595 7.76 -21.25 -11.95
CA GLN A 595 7.70 -20.22 -10.90
C GLN A 595 6.86 -20.74 -9.73
N PHE A 596 7.45 -20.88 -8.54
CA PHE A 596 6.72 -21.18 -7.30
C PHE A 596 6.16 -19.86 -6.74
N TYR A 597 4.86 -19.62 -6.94
CA TYR A 597 4.17 -18.39 -6.55
C TYR A 597 3.42 -18.56 -5.22
N PHE A 598 3.36 -17.49 -4.44
CA PHE A 598 2.87 -17.54 -3.07
C PHE A 598 1.86 -16.41 -2.77
N ASP A 599 0.56 -16.72 -2.70
CA ASP A 599 -0.47 -15.70 -2.51
C ASP A 599 -0.38 -14.98 -1.15
N GLU A 600 0.06 -15.68 -0.10
CA GLU A 600 0.25 -15.12 1.25
C GLU A 600 1.63 -14.48 1.49
N PHE A 601 2.61 -14.65 0.59
CA PHE A 601 4.00 -14.30 0.85
C PHE A 601 4.41 -13.07 0.07
N LYS A 602 4.77 -12.03 0.84
CA LYS A 602 5.40 -10.82 0.34
C LYS A 602 6.54 -10.50 1.28
N ASN A 603 7.68 -10.11 0.72
CA ASN A 603 8.96 -9.90 1.42
C ASN A 603 9.61 -11.22 1.90
N LEU A 604 9.77 -12.20 1.00
CA LEU A 604 10.80 -13.22 1.18
C LEU A 604 12.16 -12.52 1.34
N LYS A 605 12.98 -12.97 2.30
CA LYS A 605 14.29 -12.37 2.62
C LYS A 605 15.45 -13.09 1.95
N ASP A 606 15.47 -14.40 2.11
CA ASP A 606 16.54 -15.28 1.63
C ASP A 606 15.97 -16.67 1.33
N PHE A 607 16.75 -17.50 0.64
CA PHE A 607 16.40 -18.89 0.36
C PHE A 607 17.64 -19.79 0.26
N ALA A 608 17.39 -21.09 0.44
CA ALA A 608 18.36 -22.17 0.25
C ALA A 608 17.70 -23.32 -0.53
N ILE A 609 18.52 -24.14 -1.18
CA ILE A 609 18.11 -25.29 -1.99
C ILE A 609 18.88 -26.51 -1.49
N SER A 610 18.22 -27.66 -1.32
CA SER A 610 18.89 -28.91 -0.94
C SER A 610 19.87 -29.38 -2.02
N GLU A 611 20.89 -30.16 -1.65
CA GLU A 611 21.94 -30.61 -2.59
C GLU A 611 21.40 -31.44 -3.77
N ASN A 612 20.27 -32.13 -3.56
CA ASN A 612 19.54 -32.90 -4.57
C ASN A 612 18.44 -32.10 -5.31
N GLU A 613 18.34 -30.79 -5.09
CA GLU A 613 17.32 -29.88 -5.61
C GLU A 613 15.86 -30.20 -5.21
N LYS A 614 15.59 -31.23 -4.40
CA LYS A 614 14.21 -31.66 -4.04
C LYS A 614 13.49 -30.76 -3.05
N MET A 615 14.20 -29.96 -2.25
CA MET A 615 13.61 -29.09 -1.24
C MET A 615 14.10 -27.65 -1.41
N VAL A 616 13.13 -26.73 -1.43
CA VAL A 616 13.35 -25.28 -1.41
C VAL A 616 13.02 -24.77 -0.01
N TYR A 617 14.00 -24.16 0.66
CA TYR A 617 13.83 -23.54 1.96
C TYR A 617 13.73 -22.02 1.80
N LEU A 618 12.65 -21.42 2.31
CA LEU A 618 12.40 -19.98 2.21
C LEU A 618 12.44 -19.31 3.57
N LEU A 619 13.23 -18.24 3.68
CA LEU A 619 13.25 -17.40 4.87
C LEU A 619 12.30 -16.21 4.72
N ARG A 620 11.37 -16.07 5.66
CA ARG A 620 10.51 -14.89 5.81
C ARG A 620 10.37 -14.54 7.29
N ASP A 621 10.65 -13.28 7.62
CA ASP A 621 10.57 -12.77 9.00
C ASP A 621 11.42 -13.61 9.98
N SER A 622 10.79 -14.45 10.83
CA SER A 622 11.44 -15.45 11.72
C SER A 622 10.98 -16.88 11.44
N PHE A 623 10.42 -17.15 10.26
CA PHE A 623 9.94 -18.46 9.84
C PHE A 623 10.75 -18.98 8.65
N ILE A 624 11.09 -20.26 8.70
CA ILE A 624 11.65 -21.01 7.58
C ILE A 624 10.56 -21.96 7.08
N TYR A 625 10.23 -21.84 5.80
CA TYR A 625 9.26 -22.69 5.11
C TYR A 625 10.00 -23.68 4.23
N GLN A 626 9.45 -24.88 4.04
CA GLN A 626 9.91 -25.88 3.09
C GLN A 626 8.88 -26.09 1.98
N ILE A 627 9.36 -26.29 0.76
CA ILE A 627 8.54 -26.63 -0.40
C ILE A 627 9.24 -27.78 -1.12
N GLU A 628 8.46 -28.79 -1.50
CA GLU A 628 8.91 -29.90 -2.33
C GLU A 628 8.97 -29.45 -3.79
N ASN A 629 10.13 -29.65 -4.42
CA ASN A 629 10.37 -29.28 -5.81
C ASN A 629 10.00 -30.45 -6.72
N ASN A 630 8.74 -30.44 -7.19
CA ASN A 630 8.18 -31.46 -8.09
C ASN A 630 8.86 -31.58 -9.48
N LEU A 631 9.99 -30.91 -9.70
CA LEU A 631 10.82 -31.01 -10.91
C LEU A 631 11.92 -32.09 -10.80
N LYS A 632 12.07 -32.78 -9.65
CA LYS A 632 13.22 -33.63 -9.26
C LYS A 632 12.86 -34.85 -8.41
#